data_AF-A0A7C1N926-F1
#
_entry.id   AF-A0A7C1N926-F1
#
_cell.length_a   1.000
_cell.length_b   1.000
_cell.length_c   1.000
_cell.angle_alpha   90.00
_cell.angle_beta   90.00
_cell.angle_gamma   90.00
#
_symmetry.space_group_name_H-M   'P 1'
#
loop_
_entity.id
_entity.type
_entity.pdbx_description
1 polymer ?
#
loop_
_entity_poly.entity_id
_entity_poly.type
_entity_poly.pdbx_seq_one_letter_code
_entity_poly.pdbx_strand_id
1 'polypeptide(L)'
;INVEHACHYCVPAHTGIAKMMEVDDAITEALRNKTPLESAKLEALRTMTLSIVHNRGNVTQDELETFYAAGYDERQVLEIILGLSQKVISNYTNHIANTPVDEGFKKFAWSKENVEG
;
A
#
# COMPACT_ATOMS: atom_id res chain seq x y z
N ILE A 1 1.67 1.35 -0.83
CA ILE A 1 3.13 1.26 -0.56
C ILE A 1 3.81 0.20 -1.44
N ASN A 2 3.58 -1.11 -1.23
CA ASN A 2 4.28 -2.17 -2.00
C ASN A 2 4.15 -2.01 -3.53
N VAL A 3 2.96 -1.60 -4.00
CA VAL A 3 2.67 -1.29 -5.41
C VAL A 3 3.48 -0.09 -5.91
N GLU A 4 3.56 0.99 -5.13
CA GLU A 4 4.36 2.18 -5.46
C GLU A 4 5.86 1.89 -5.51
N HIS A 5 6.34 1.01 -4.64
CA HIS A 5 7.72 0.52 -4.70
C HIS A 5 7.92 -0.60 -5.73
N ALA A 6 6.86 -1.08 -6.40
CA ALA A 6 6.92 -2.20 -7.33
C ALA A 6 7.63 -3.45 -6.77
N CYS A 7 7.35 -3.84 -5.52
CA CYS A 7 7.95 -5.05 -4.93
C CYS A 7 7.28 -6.33 -5.45
N HIS A 8 8.00 -7.10 -6.27
CA HIS A 8 7.53 -8.36 -6.90
C HIS A 8 7.14 -9.43 -5.88
N TYR A 9 7.82 -9.49 -4.72
CA TYR A 9 7.49 -10.43 -3.65
C TYR A 9 6.36 -9.92 -2.76
N CYS A 10 6.41 -8.63 -2.41
CA CYS A 10 5.59 -8.07 -1.35
C CYS A 10 4.14 -7.83 -1.78
N VAL A 11 3.88 -7.52 -3.06
CA VAL A 11 2.50 -7.38 -3.56
C VAL A 11 1.76 -8.72 -3.50
N PRO A 12 2.24 -9.82 -4.12
CA PRO A 12 1.57 -11.12 -4.03
C PRO A 12 1.41 -11.63 -2.59
N ALA A 13 2.45 -11.50 -1.76
CA ALA A 13 2.40 -11.94 -0.37
C ALA A 13 1.32 -11.19 0.43
N HIS A 14 1.26 -9.86 0.32
CA HIS A 14 0.23 -9.07 1.03
C HIS A 14 -1.17 -9.27 0.45
N THR A 15 -1.32 -9.54 -0.86
CA THR A 15 -2.62 -9.95 -1.43
C THR A 15 -3.10 -11.27 -0.82
N GLY A 16 -2.22 -12.27 -0.71
CA GLY A 16 -2.57 -13.55 -0.09
C GLY A 16 -2.90 -13.43 1.40
N ILE A 17 -2.13 -12.63 2.15
CA ILE A 17 -2.41 -12.38 3.57
C ILE A 17 -3.73 -11.65 3.77
N ALA A 18 -4.01 -10.60 2.99
CA ALA A 18 -5.28 -9.88 3.05
C ALA A 18 -6.47 -10.80 2.77
N LYS A 19 -6.35 -11.71 1.77
CA LYS A 19 -7.37 -12.72 1.49
C LYS A 19 -7.60 -13.66 2.67
N MET A 20 -6.54 -14.10 3.36
CA MET A 20 -6.65 -14.94 4.56
C MET A 20 -7.27 -14.20 5.75
N MET A 21 -7.14 -12.88 5.79
CA MET A 21 -7.79 -12.01 6.78
C MET A 21 -9.22 -11.61 6.39
N GLU A 22 -9.78 -12.22 5.33
CA GLU A 22 -11.13 -11.95 4.83
C GLU A 22 -11.35 -10.48 4.41
N VAL A 23 -10.27 -9.78 4.02
CA VAL A 23 -10.38 -8.47 3.38
C VAL A 23 -11.07 -8.64 2.03
N ASP A 24 -12.02 -7.75 1.72
CA ASP A 24 -12.73 -7.75 0.45
C ASP A 24 -11.76 -7.68 -0.74
N ASP A 25 -11.95 -8.57 -1.71
CA ASP A 25 -11.14 -8.64 -2.91
C ASP A 25 -11.17 -7.32 -3.68
N ALA A 26 -12.31 -6.61 -3.69
CA ALA A 26 -12.46 -5.31 -4.35
C ALA A 26 -11.48 -4.26 -3.80
N ILE A 27 -11.20 -4.29 -2.49
CA ILE A 27 -10.21 -3.40 -1.86
C ILE A 27 -8.81 -3.74 -2.35
N THR A 28 -8.44 -5.03 -2.31
CA THR A 28 -7.10 -5.45 -2.73
C THR A 28 -6.86 -5.23 -4.21
N GLU A 29 -7.87 -5.45 -5.05
CA GLU A 29 -7.80 -5.26 -6.49
C GLU A 29 -7.66 -3.77 -6.84
N ALA A 30 -8.46 -2.91 -6.21
CA ALA A 30 -8.33 -1.47 -6.40
C ALA A 30 -6.94 -0.95 -6.01
N LEU A 31 -6.40 -1.42 -4.87
CA LEU A 31 -5.05 -1.06 -4.44
C LEU A 31 -3.96 -1.59 -5.38
N ARG A 32 -4.10 -2.81 -5.91
CA ARG A 32 -3.17 -3.42 -6.87
C ARG A 32 -3.17 -2.70 -8.21
N ASN A 33 -4.34 -2.21 -8.64
CA ASN A 33 -4.54 -1.54 -9.92
C ASN A 33 -4.51 -0.01 -9.84
N LYS A 34 -4.18 0.55 -8.66
CA LYS A 34 -4.15 1.99 -8.40
C LYS A 34 -5.48 2.71 -8.70
N THR A 35 -6.62 2.02 -8.62
CA THR A 35 -7.93 2.64 -8.77
C THR A 35 -8.47 3.15 -7.43
N PRO A 36 -9.42 4.11 -7.43
CA PRO A 36 -10.05 4.60 -6.20
C PRO A 36 -10.76 3.49 -5.43
N LEU A 37 -10.75 3.59 -4.11
CA LEU A 37 -11.56 2.78 -3.20
C LEU A 37 -12.96 3.36 -3.06
N GLU A 38 -13.97 2.50 -2.97
CA GLU A 38 -15.37 2.93 -2.81
C GLU A 38 -15.63 3.64 -1.47
N SER A 39 -14.93 3.22 -0.41
CA SER A 39 -15.02 3.85 0.90
C SER A 39 -14.23 5.15 0.92
N ALA A 40 -14.93 6.28 1.03
CA ALA A 40 -14.30 7.60 1.15
C ALA A 40 -13.28 7.67 2.31
N LYS A 41 -13.55 6.97 3.41
CA LYS A 41 -12.62 6.89 4.55
C LYS A 41 -11.34 6.13 4.17
N LEU A 42 -11.45 4.96 3.53
CA LEU A 42 -10.27 4.22 3.09
C LEU A 42 -9.51 4.93 1.96
N GLU A 43 -10.22 5.65 1.09
CA GLU A 43 -9.58 6.44 0.03
C GLU A 43 -8.78 7.63 0.61
N ALA A 44 -9.27 8.27 1.67
CA ALA A 44 -8.50 9.28 2.39
C ALA A 44 -7.22 8.68 3.02
N LEU A 45 -7.30 7.47 3.59
CA LEU A 45 -6.13 6.73 4.08
C LEU A 45 -5.13 6.39 2.97
N ARG A 46 -5.63 5.90 1.83
CA ARG A 46 -4.80 5.64 0.65
C ARG A 46 -4.12 6.92 0.18
N THR A 47 -4.86 8.01 0.06
CA THR A 47 -4.36 9.31 -0.42
C THR A 47 -3.27 9.87 0.48
N MET A 48 -3.50 9.94 1.80
CA MET A 48 -2.49 10.39 2.76
C MET A 48 -1.25 9.47 2.72
N THR A 49 -1.45 8.15 2.65
CA THR A 49 -0.33 7.19 2.51
C THR A 49 0.49 7.45 1.24
N LEU A 50 -0.16 7.71 0.10
CA LEU A 50 0.52 8.01 -1.16
C LEU A 50 1.27 9.34 -1.08
N SER A 51 0.67 10.39 -0.49
CA SER A 51 1.36 11.67 -0.29
C SER A 51 2.65 11.51 0.53
N ILE A 52 2.58 10.80 1.66
CA ILE A 52 3.77 10.50 2.49
C ILE A 52 4.82 9.70 1.70
N VAL A 53 4.40 8.69 0.93
CA VAL A 53 5.30 7.86 0.12
C VAL A 53 6.01 8.69 -0.95
N HIS A 54 5.26 9.46 -1.74
CA HIS A 54 5.78 10.20 -2.89
C HIS A 54 6.60 11.42 -2.46
N ASN A 55 6.16 12.12 -1.42
CA ASN A 55 6.82 13.33 -0.92
C ASN A 55 7.82 13.05 0.21
N ARG A 56 8.12 11.78 0.49
CA ARG A 56 9.07 11.35 1.53
C ARG A 56 8.75 11.97 2.91
N GLY A 57 7.46 12.01 3.24
CA GLY A 57 6.94 12.55 4.50
C GLY A 57 6.77 14.07 4.55
N ASN A 58 7.12 14.81 3.49
CA ASN A 58 6.87 16.25 3.41
C ASN A 58 5.43 16.53 2.96
N VAL A 59 4.48 16.35 3.88
CA VAL A 59 3.05 16.63 3.68
C VAL A 59 2.69 18.03 4.14
N THR A 60 1.72 18.65 3.47
CA THR A 60 1.22 19.98 3.79
C THR A 60 0.18 19.94 4.92
N GLN A 61 -0.06 21.10 5.54
CA GLN A 61 -1.09 21.24 6.56
C GLN A 61 -2.50 20.95 6.00
N ASP A 62 -2.80 21.42 4.79
CA ASP A 62 -4.10 21.19 4.12
C ASP A 62 -4.38 19.68 3.88
N GLU A 63 -3.34 18.90 3.55
CA GLU A 63 -3.46 17.45 3.40
C GLU A 63 -3.76 16.77 4.74
N LEU A 64 -3.11 17.22 5.83
CA LEU A 64 -3.39 16.72 7.18
C LEU A 64 -4.82 17.05 7.61
N GLU A 65 -5.27 18.29 7.40
CA GLU A 65 -6.63 18.73 7.71
C GLU A 65 -7.68 17.94 6.93
N THR A 66 -7.43 17.69 5.64
CA THR A 66 -8.30 16.84 4.81
C THR A 66 -8.37 15.40 5.34
N PHE A 67 -7.24 14.84 5.76
CA PHE A 67 -7.19 13.49 6.33
C PHE A 67 -7.93 13.41 7.68
N TYR A 68 -7.80 14.44 8.52
CA TYR A 68 -8.52 14.51 9.79
C TYR A 68 -10.03 14.71 9.61
N ALA A 69 -10.44 15.49 8.61
CA ALA A 69 -11.85 15.65 8.25
C ALA A 69 -12.51 14.32 7.81
N ALA A 70 -11.73 13.35 7.32
CA ALA A 70 -12.21 12.00 7.02
C ALA A 70 -12.38 11.10 8.27
N GLY A 71 -12.14 11.64 9.47
CA GLY A 71 -12.32 10.96 10.76
C GLY A 71 -11.12 10.12 11.19
N TYR A 72 -9.91 10.56 10.82
CA TYR A 72 -8.63 10.08 11.34
C TYR A 72 -8.00 11.13 12.25
N ASP A 73 -6.95 10.75 12.97
CA ASP A 73 -6.19 11.66 13.84
C ASP A 73 -4.66 11.51 13.63
N GLU A 74 -3.90 12.27 14.41
CA GLU A 74 -2.43 12.24 14.41
C GLU A 74 -1.85 10.83 14.62
N ARG A 75 -2.54 9.97 15.39
CA ARG A 75 -2.08 8.60 15.64
C ARG A 75 -2.06 7.79 14.35
N GLN A 76 -3.07 7.92 13.50
CA GLN A 76 -3.07 7.20 12.22
C GLN A 76 -1.98 7.71 11.27
N VAL A 77 -1.58 8.98 11.36
CA VAL A 77 -0.41 9.48 10.62
C VAL A 77 0.86 8.75 11.06
N LEU A 78 1.06 8.59 12.38
CA LEU A 78 2.20 7.84 12.92
C LEU A 78 2.16 6.35 12.54
N GLU A 79 0.97 5.74 12.52
CA GLU A 79 0.78 4.35 12.07
C GLU A 79 1.13 4.16 10.59
N ILE A 80 0.77 5.13 9.72
CA ILE A 80 1.17 5.12 8.31
C ILE A 80 2.70 5.20 8.17
N ILE A 81 3.35 6.10 8.94
CA ILE A 81 4.82 6.25 8.92
C ILE A 81 5.51 4.96 9.37
N LEU A 82 5.00 4.32 10.42
CA LEU A 82 5.50 3.04 10.89
C LEU A 82 5.36 1.95 9.82
N GLY A 83 4.16 1.83 9.22
CA GLY A 83 3.88 0.89 8.15
C GLY A 83 4.78 1.12 6.93
N LEU A 84 4.96 2.37 6.50
CA LEU A 84 5.87 2.74 5.43
C LEU A 84 7.31 2.34 5.73
N SER A 85 7.81 2.65 6.93
CA SER A 85 9.18 2.32 7.34
C SER A 85 9.44 0.81 7.26
N GLN A 86 8.51 0.00 7.77
CA GLN A 86 8.60 -1.47 7.66
C GLN A 86 8.58 -1.94 6.20
N LYS A 87 7.77 -1.30 5.35
CA LYS A 87 7.68 -1.67 3.94
C LYS A 87 8.90 -1.21 3.15
N VAL A 88 9.53 -0.08 3.46
CA VAL A 88 10.81 0.31 2.85
C VAL A 88 11.85 -0.76 3.10
N ILE A 89 12.05 -1.17 4.36
CA ILE A 89 13.00 -2.24 4.72
C ILE A 89 12.69 -3.52 3.95
N SER A 90 11.43 -3.96 3.98
CA SER A 90 11.01 -5.22 3.36
C SER A 90 11.06 -5.19 1.83
N ASN A 91 10.58 -4.13 1.19
CA ASN A 91 10.57 -3.99 -0.26
C ASN A 91 11.99 -3.96 -0.81
N TYR A 92 12.86 -3.13 -0.21
CA TYR A 92 14.25 -3.01 -0.68
C TYR A 92 15.03 -4.30 -0.49
N THR A 93 14.83 -4.97 0.65
CA THR A 93 15.45 -6.28 0.90
C THR A 93 15.04 -7.28 -0.19
N ASN A 94 13.74 -7.36 -0.50
CA ASN A 94 13.25 -8.32 -1.49
C ASN A 94 13.72 -7.99 -2.91
N HIS A 95 13.79 -6.71 -3.28
CA HIS A 95 14.38 -6.30 -4.56
C HIS A 95 15.84 -6.73 -4.68
N ILE A 96 16.67 -6.37 -3.68
CA ILE A 96 18.11 -6.62 -3.70
C ILE A 96 18.41 -8.12 -3.65
N ALA A 97 17.68 -8.87 -2.83
CA ALA A 97 17.86 -10.31 -2.67
C ALA A 97 17.24 -11.12 -3.81
N ASN A 98 16.46 -10.50 -4.70
CA ASN A 98 15.65 -11.19 -5.72
C ASN A 98 14.83 -12.34 -5.13
N THR A 99 14.22 -12.10 -3.97
CA THR A 99 13.52 -13.14 -3.21
C THR A 99 12.48 -13.83 -4.08
N PRO A 100 12.50 -15.17 -4.22
CA PRO A 100 11.49 -15.90 -4.98
C PRO A 100 10.14 -15.82 -4.26
N VAL A 101 9.06 -15.71 -5.03
CA VAL A 101 7.70 -15.76 -4.48
C VAL A 101 7.39 -17.18 -4.01
N ASP A 102 6.99 -17.32 -2.76
CA ASP A 102 6.59 -18.61 -2.18
C ASP A 102 5.41 -19.22 -2.94
N GLU A 103 5.37 -20.56 -3.07
CA GLU A 103 4.35 -21.27 -3.85
C GLU A 103 2.91 -20.85 -3.50
N GLY A 104 2.61 -20.65 -2.22
CA GLY A 104 1.29 -20.25 -1.75
C GLY A 104 0.82 -18.87 -2.25
N PHE A 105 1.76 -17.99 -2.61
CA PHE A 105 1.48 -16.63 -3.09
C PHE A 105 1.56 -16.48 -4.60
N LYS A 106 2.07 -17.48 -5.34
CA LYS A 106 2.21 -17.41 -6.81
C LYS A 106 0.89 -17.17 -7.54
N LYS A 107 -0.23 -17.66 -7.01
CA LYS A 107 -1.57 -17.40 -7.56
C LYS A 107 -1.98 -15.91 -7.53
N PHE A 108 -1.27 -15.09 -6.75
CA PHE A 108 -1.47 -13.63 -6.66
C PHE A 108 -0.36 -12.84 -7.36
N ALA A 109 0.35 -13.47 -8.31
CA ALA A 109 1.41 -12.86 -9.08
C ALA A 109 1.02 -11.45 -9.57
N TRP A 110 2.01 -10.56 -9.59
CA TRP A 110 1.81 -9.16 -9.90
C TRP A 110 3.10 -8.59 -10.50
N SER A 111 2.96 -7.78 -11.55
CA SER A 111 4.03 -6.94 -12.09
C SER A 111 3.46 -5.53 -12.32
N LYS A 112 4.34 -4.52 -12.26
CA LYS A 112 3.96 -3.12 -12.49
C LYS A 112 3.44 -2.89 -13.91
N GLU A 113 4.00 -3.61 -14.88
CA GLU A 113 3.61 -3.56 -16.30
C GLU A 113 2.13 -3.90 -16.50
N ASN A 114 1.57 -4.80 -15.69
CA ASN A 114 0.17 -5.20 -15.78
C ASN A 114 -0.82 -4.09 -15.33
N VAL A 115 -0.32 -3.02 -14.70
CA VAL A 115 -1.14 -1.96 -14.10
C VAL A 115 -1.04 -0.63 -14.89
N GLU A 116 0.06 -0.42 -15.62
CA GLU A 116 0.32 0.81 -16.38
C GLU A 116 0.04 0.66 -17.89
N GLY A 117 -0.39 -0.54 -18.32
CA GLY A 117 -0.77 -0.87 -19.69
C GLY A 117 -2.25 -0.68 -20.01
#